data_AF-A0A2V3HHX8-F1
#
_entry.id   AF-A0A2V3HHX8-F1
#
_cell.length_a   1.000
_cell.length_b   1.000
_cell.length_c   1.000
_cell.angle_alpha   90.00
_cell.angle_beta   90.00
_cell.angle_gamma   90.00
#
_symmetry.space_group_name_H-M   'P 1'
#
loop_
_entity.id
_entity.type
_entity.pdbx_description
1 polymer ?
#
loop_
_entity_poly.entity_id
_entity_poly.type
_entity_poly.pdbx_seq_one_letter_code
_entity_poly.pdbx_strand_id
1 'polypeptide(L)'
;MTRTKLTLTVDPEILTGAKAKARSQHTSISGLVENFLHFYSEARIYCFSCGSALDVAKQEMCAACGFLKCSDCAKCGCDLSDEARQAVFHMRRVYEDLLTGRVG
;
A
#
# COMPACT_ATOMS: atom_id res chain seq x y z
N MET A 1 14.41 -16.81 15.29
CA MET A 1 13.07 -17.01 14.70
C MET A 1 13.19 -17.98 13.54
N THR A 2 12.31 -18.96 13.46
CA THR A 2 12.26 -19.94 12.35
C THR A 2 11.46 -19.36 11.19
N ARG A 3 12.09 -19.25 10.01
CA ARG A 3 11.40 -18.88 8.76
C ARG A 3 10.72 -20.11 8.16
N THR A 4 9.52 -19.92 7.63
CA THR A 4 8.76 -20.97 6.92
C THR A 4 8.89 -20.78 5.40
N LYS A 5 9.01 -21.88 4.65
CA LYS A 5 9.02 -21.82 3.19
C LYS A 5 7.62 -21.55 2.65
N LEU A 6 7.53 -20.60 1.73
CA LEU A 6 6.34 -20.34 0.93
C LEU A 6 6.62 -20.77 -0.51
N THR A 7 5.83 -21.70 -1.04
CA THR A 7 5.92 -22.14 -2.44
C THR A 7 4.74 -21.57 -3.21
N LEU A 8 5.02 -20.81 -4.26
CA LEU A 8 4.03 -20.18 -5.13
C LEU A 8 4.32 -20.54 -6.58
N THR A 9 3.27 -20.69 -7.37
CA THR A 9 3.37 -20.74 -8.82
C THR A 9 3.26 -19.31 -9.36
N VAL A 10 4.23 -18.90 -10.16
CA VAL A 10 4.31 -17.57 -10.75
C VAL A 10 4.84 -17.68 -12.17
N ASP A 11 4.43 -16.74 -13.02
CA ASP A 11 4.95 -16.63 -14.38
C ASP A 11 6.49 -16.50 -14.36
N PRO A 12 7.22 -17.31 -15.15
CA PRO A 12 8.68 -17.31 -15.17
C PRO A 12 9.28 -15.99 -15.66
N GLU A 13 8.62 -15.27 -16.57
CA GLU A 13 9.07 -13.98 -17.08
C GLU A 13 8.94 -12.90 -16.00
N ILE A 14 7.80 -12.87 -15.29
CA ILE A 14 7.58 -11.98 -14.15
C ILE A 14 8.64 -12.22 -13.06
N LEU A 15 8.87 -13.48 -12.69
CA LEU A 15 9.85 -13.84 -11.67
C LEU A 15 11.27 -13.43 -12.08
N THR A 16 11.62 -13.59 -13.36
CA THR A 16 12.93 -13.21 -13.90
C THR A 16 13.15 -11.71 -13.83
N GLY A 17 12.16 -10.91 -14.28
CA GLY A 17 12.20 -9.45 -14.20
C GLY A 17 12.31 -8.96 -12.75
N ALA A 18 11.49 -9.52 -11.86
CA ALA A 18 11.52 -9.17 -10.44
C ALA A 18 12.88 -9.50 -9.79
N LYS A 19 13.50 -10.65 -10.12
CA LYS A 19 14.82 -11.04 -9.60
C LYS A 19 15.94 -10.12 -10.10
N ALA A 20 15.85 -9.64 -11.33
CA ALA A 20 16.81 -8.68 -11.87
C ALA A 20 16.68 -7.32 -11.14
N LYS A 21 15.44 -6.83 -10.97
CA LYS A 21 15.17 -5.58 -10.27
C LYS A 21 15.58 -5.64 -8.79
N ALA A 22 15.22 -6.70 -8.09
CA ALA A 22 15.56 -6.89 -6.68
C ALA A 22 17.08 -6.83 -6.45
N ARG A 23 17.87 -7.46 -7.33
CA ARG A 23 19.34 -7.39 -7.29
C ARG A 23 19.87 -5.97 -7.45
N SER A 24 19.32 -5.19 -8.38
CA SER A 24 19.71 -3.78 -8.56
C SER A 24 19.38 -2.88 -7.36
N GLN A 25 18.44 -3.30 -6.51
CA GLN A 25 18.00 -2.57 -5.32
C GLN A 25 18.57 -3.15 -4.02
N HIS A 26 19.53 -4.08 -4.10
CA HIS A 26 20.10 -4.77 -2.94
C HIS A 26 19.04 -5.43 -2.03
N THR A 27 17.98 -5.99 -2.63
CA THR A 27 16.91 -6.71 -1.92
C THR A 27 16.71 -8.12 -2.47
N SER A 28 15.90 -8.94 -1.79
CA SER A 28 15.56 -10.31 -2.19
C SER A 28 14.08 -10.46 -2.50
N ILE A 29 13.75 -11.42 -3.36
CA ILE A 29 12.34 -11.77 -3.63
C ILE A 29 11.63 -12.19 -2.33
N SER A 30 12.28 -12.99 -1.49
CA SER A 30 11.70 -13.40 -0.20
C SER A 30 11.36 -12.21 0.68
N GLY A 31 12.24 -11.21 0.77
CA GLY A 31 11.99 -9.99 1.54
C GLY A 31 10.87 -9.13 0.94
N LEU A 32 10.79 -9.03 -0.39
CA LEU A 32 9.70 -8.32 -1.07
C LEU A 32 8.35 -9.02 -0.82
N VAL A 33 8.30 -10.35 -0.93
CA VAL A 33 7.10 -11.15 -0.66
C VAL A 33 6.70 -11.06 0.80
N GLU A 34 7.66 -11.13 1.73
CA GLU A 34 7.41 -10.97 3.17
C GLU A 34 6.83 -9.59 3.50
N ASN A 35 7.41 -8.52 2.94
CA ASN A 35 6.89 -7.16 3.10
C ASN A 35 5.49 -7.01 2.50
N PHE A 36 5.25 -7.59 1.32
CA PHE A 36 3.94 -7.57 0.69
C PHE A 36 2.89 -8.30 1.54
N LEU A 37 3.19 -9.50 2.04
CA LEU A 37 2.28 -10.26 2.89
C LEU A 37 2.02 -9.57 4.23
N HIS A 38 3.04 -8.90 4.79
CA HIS A 38 2.86 -8.07 5.97
C HIS A 38 1.93 -6.89 5.69
N PHE A 39 2.15 -6.15 4.60
CA PHE A 39 1.25 -5.06 4.20
C PHE A 39 -0.16 -5.55 3.84
N TYR A 40 -0.30 -6.72 3.22
CA TYR A 40 -1.59 -7.31 2.89
C TYR A 40 -2.39 -7.70 4.14
N SER A 41 -1.72 -8.16 5.19
CA SER A 41 -2.35 -8.52 6.47
C SER A 41 -2.60 -7.31 7.39
N GLU A 42 -1.69 -6.33 7.35
CA GLU A 42 -1.75 -5.13 8.18
C GLU A 42 -1.37 -3.90 7.33
N ALA A 43 -2.33 -3.44 6.53
CA ALA A 43 -2.10 -2.31 5.64
C ALA A 43 -1.88 -1.02 6.45
N ARG A 44 -0.70 -0.43 6.26
CA ARG A 44 -0.36 0.90 6.78
C ARG A 44 -0.17 1.87 5.64
N ILE A 45 -0.99 2.91 5.60
CA ILE A 45 -0.82 4.03 4.67
C ILE A 45 -0.43 5.28 5.44
N TYR A 46 0.17 6.26 4.76
CA TYR A 46 0.51 7.52 5.41
C TYR A 46 -0.53 8.59 5.12
N CYS A 47 -0.89 9.39 6.13
CA CYS A 47 -1.72 10.56 5.94
C CYS A 47 -1.00 11.54 5.00
N PHE A 48 -1.64 11.88 3.88
CA PHE A 48 -1.10 12.83 2.91
C PHE A 48 -0.97 14.26 3.46
N SER A 49 -1.62 14.59 4.58
CA SER A 49 -1.54 15.93 5.18
C SER A 49 -0.47 16.04 6.26
N CYS A 50 -0.41 15.10 7.21
CA CYS A 50 0.51 15.19 8.36
C CYS A 50 1.62 14.12 8.37
N GLY A 51 1.58 13.15 7.45
CA GLY A 51 2.59 12.10 7.33
C GLY A 51 2.51 11.01 8.39
N SER A 52 1.50 10.98 9.26
CA SER A 52 1.37 9.90 10.24
C SER A 52 0.96 8.58 9.59
N ALA A 53 1.41 7.46 10.17
CA ALA A 53 1.05 6.13 9.71
C ALA A 53 -0.34 5.75 10.21
N LEU A 54 -1.22 5.37 9.29
CA LEU A 54 -2.60 5.00 9.52
C LEU A 54 -2.77 3.50 9.33
N ASP A 55 -3.28 2.83 10.35
CA ASP A 55 -3.77 1.45 10.25
C ASP A 55 -5.13 1.47 9.54
N VAL A 56 -5.16 0.95 8.31
CA VAL A 56 -6.34 1.02 7.43
C VAL A 56 -7.56 0.40 8.10
N ALA A 57 -7.39 -0.73 8.79
CA ALA A 57 -8.49 -1.45 9.45
C ALA A 57 -9.12 -0.68 10.61
N LYS A 58 -8.45 0.36 11.13
CA LYS A 58 -8.91 1.17 12.27
C LYS A 58 -9.41 2.55 11.88
N GLN A 59 -9.23 2.98 10.64
CA GLN A 59 -9.63 4.32 10.23
C GLN A 59 -11.06 4.34 9.68
N GLU A 60 -11.78 5.42 9.99
CA GLU A 60 -13.08 5.68 9.38
C GLU A 60 -12.89 6.22 7.95
N MET A 61 -13.60 5.64 6.98
CA MET A 61 -13.68 6.19 5.64
C MET A 61 -14.66 7.37 5.60
N CYS A 62 -14.23 8.49 5.03
CA CYS A 62 -15.09 9.65 4.82
C CYS A 62 -16.14 9.36 3.74
N ALA A 63 -17.42 9.41 4.09
CA ALA A 63 -18.52 9.16 3.16
C ALA A 63 -18.58 10.16 1.99
N ALA A 64 -18.06 11.38 2.15
CA ALA A 64 -18.11 12.42 1.12
C ALA A 64 -17.03 12.28 0.04
N CYS A 65 -15.81 11.90 0.42
CA CYS A 65 -14.68 11.82 -0.51
C CYS A 65 -14.08 10.41 -0.69
N GLY A 66 -14.50 9.44 0.11
CA GLY A 66 -14.03 8.05 0.04
C GLY A 66 -12.62 7.81 0.58
N PHE A 67 -11.91 8.83 1.09
CA PHE A 67 -10.61 8.66 1.73
C PHE A 67 -10.74 8.34 3.23
N LEU A 68 -9.74 7.65 3.79
CA LEU A 68 -9.61 7.48 5.24
C LEU A 68 -9.43 8.84 5.92
N LYS A 69 -10.15 9.05 7.03
CA LYS A 69 -9.91 10.18 7.94
C LYS A 69 -8.70 9.87 8.79
N CYS A 70 -7.78 10.82 8.90
CA CYS A 70 -6.62 10.67 9.77
C CYS A 70 -7.01 10.84 11.24
N SER A 71 -6.72 9.86 12.10
CA SER A 71 -6.94 9.98 13.55
C SER A 71 -6.16 11.11 14.21
N ASP A 72 -5.02 11.51 13.63
CA ASP A 72 -4.09 12.43 14.30
C ASP A 72 -4.33 13.91 13.93
N CYS A 73 -4.77 14.19 12.69
CA CYS A 73 -5.07 15.55 12.24
C CYS A 73 -6.51 15.77 11.79
N ALA A 74 -7.37 14.74 11.86
CA ALA A 74 -8.77 14.71 11.44
C ALA A 74 -9.04 15.02 9.96
N LYS A 75 -8.01 15.28 9.15
CA LYS A 75 -8.16 15.62 7.73
C LYS A 75 -8.41 14.39 6.86
N CYS A 76 -9.11 14.62 5.76
CA CYS A 76 -9.34 13.67 4.68
C CYS A 76 -9.26 14.38 3.32
N GLY A 77 -9.72 13.74 2.24
CA GLY A 77 -9.67 14.32 0.90
C GLY A 77 -10.51 15.59 0.74
N CYS A 78 -11.47 15.84 1.64
CA CYS A 78 -12.26 17.08 1.66
C CYS A 78 -11.42 18.32 1.99
N ASP A 79 -10.26 18.15 2.63
CA ASP A 79 -9.37 19.24 3.04
C ASP A 79 -8.31 19.58 1.98
N LEU A 80 -8.36 18.91 0.82
CA LEU A 80 -7.43 19.10 -0.28
C LEU A 80 -8.04 19.97 -1.37
N SER A 81 -7.19 20.67 -2.13
CA SER A 81 -7.59 21.24 -3.43
C SER A 81 -7.97 20.12 -4.39
N ASP A 82 -8.74 20.44 -5.43
CA ASP A 82 -9.16 19.43 -6.42
C ASP A 82 -7.97 18.73 -7.10
N GLU A 83 -6.94 19.51 -7.45
CA GLU A 83 -5.70 18.97 -8.04
C GLU A 83 -4.99 17.99 -7.08
N ALA A 84 -4.82 18.39 -5.82
CA ALA A 84 -4.19 17.53 -4.81
C ALA A 84 -5.02 16.27 -4.54
N ARG A 85 -6.34 16.40 -4.46
CA ARG A 85 -7.26 15.27 -4.28
C ARG A 85 -7.17 14.28 -5.43
N GLN A 86 -7.06 14.76 -6.67
CA GLN A 86 -6.88 13.92 -7.85
C GLN A 86 -5.52 13.20 -7.83
N ALA A 87 -4.44 13.89 -7.48
CA ALA A 87 -3.11 13.28 -7.35
C ALA A 87 -3.10 12.15 -6.30
N VAL A 88 -3.66 12.39 -5.12
CA VAL A 88 -3.76 11.39 -4.04
C VAL A 88 -4.65 10.22 -4.47
N PHE A 89 -5.74 10.46 -5.22
CA PHE A 89 -6.57 9.40 -5.76
C PHE A 89 -5.80 8.49 -6.74
N HIS A 90 -5.01 9.07 -7.66
CA HIS A 90 -4.17 8.30 -8.57
C HIS A 90 -3.10 7.48 -7.82
N MET A 91 -2.50 8.05 -6.77
CA MET A 91 -1.56 7.32 -5.92
C MET A 91 -2.24 6.16 -5.17
N ARG A 92 -3.47 6.35 -4.69
CA ARG A 92 -4.26 5.27 -4.07
C ARG A 92 -4.52 4.13 -5.06
N ARG A 93 -4.85 4.44 -6.32
CA ARG A 93 -5.13 3.42 -7.35
C ARG A 93 -3.97 2.45 -7.57
N VAL A 94 -2.72 2.91 -7.45
CA VAL A 94 -1.54 2.03 -7.54
C VAL A 94 -1.57 0.93 -6.47
N TYR A 95 -2.01 1.26 -5.25
CA TYR A 95 -2.18 0.26 -4.19
C TYR A 95 -3.38 -0.66 -4.45
N GLU A 96 -4.48 -0.14 -4.99
CA GLU A 96 -5.65 -0.94 -5.33
C GLU A 96 -5.36 -1.95 -6.44
N ASP A 97 -4.61 -1.54 -7.46
CA ASP A 97 -4.15 -2.40 -8.55
C ASP A 97 -3.19 -3.49 -8.01
N LEU A 98 -2.32 -3.13 -7.06
CA LEU A 98 -1.39 -4.07 -6.42
C LEU A 98 -2.09 -5.09 -5.52
N LEU A 99 -3.15 -4.69 -4.80
CA LEU A 99 -3.89 -5.54 -3.86
C LEU A 99 -5.10 -6.26 -4.49
N THR A 100 -5.40 -6.02 -5.77
CA THR A 100 -6.57 -6.57 -6.48
C THR A 100 -7.92 -6.22 -5.82
N GLY A 101 -8.03 -5.04 -5.20
CA GLY A 101 -9.23 -4.61 -4.46
C GLY A 101 -9.12 -3.20 -3.88
N ARG A 102 -10.23 -2.65 -3.34
CA ARG A 102 -10.20 -1.33 -2.68
C ARG A 102 -9.36 -1.41 -1.41
N VAL A 103 -8.49 -0.42 -1.21
CA VAL A 103 -7.87 -0.16 0.10
C VAL A 103 -8.95 0.49 0.97
N GLY A 104 -9.50 -0.25 1.93
CA GLY A 104 -10.61 0.18 2.77
C GLY A 104 -10.68 -0.59 4.06
#